data_AF-A0AAE0ITV1-F1
#
_entry.id   AF-A0AAE0ITV1-F1
#
_cell.length_a   1.000
_cell.length_b   1.000
_cell.length_c   1.000
_cell.angle_alpha   90.00
_cell.angle_beta   90.00
_cell.angle_gamma   90.00
#
_symmetry.space_group_name_H-M   'P 1'
#
loop_
_entity.id
_entity.type
_entity.pdbx_description
1 polymer ?
#
loop_
_entity_poly.entity_id
_entity_poly.type
_entity_poly.pdbx_seq_one_letter_code
_entity_poly.pdbx_strand_id
1 'polypeptide(L)'
;MSSRIPPCSPQYSTCANPPPLSFFSSLPMPTSNNIWGVYTLVVEKAGEKSRLYIGCETAQRGGVQQWLKCYDYGVTLPKCLSSYLDKGYKITSRGLLCWCTQPPAFSVGRTRVRMVALEAYLTYIFGAGPAYEVDDSIWGDLWPWAKSTMSWDSLCSHTAFTEVPWDVHNTNEEEFLVYNEKRREEAKTRKAAFEAQRFATIPELKAFLAKRVQAGKDWRRRNRKRLNKLHAELRTRNRESNRFRCNICEISLPYAGALATHNKTKRHLDKAKRGGLSVKDTKRYYCGICDYSAGHKSHFNGHLTSAGHKRRVEQAEAAAVATGSP
;
A
#
# COMPACT_ATOMS: atom_id res chain seq x y z
N MET A 1 -4.96 -10.63 13.28
CA MET A 1 -4.72 -10.70 11.82
C MET A 1 -5.19 -12.06 11.34
N SER A 2 -6.33 -12.15 10.64
CA SER A 2 -6.80 -13.42 10.09
C SER A 2 -6.07 -13.65 8.77
N SER A 3 -4.82 -14.15 8.84
CA SER A 3 -4.12 -14.68 7.69
C SER A 3 -4.78 -16.00 7.32
N ARG A 4 -5.85 -15.96 6.53
CA ARG A 4 -6.29 -17.14 5.80
C ARG A 4 -5.22 -17.37 4.74
N ILE A 5 -4.18 -18.14 5.10
CA ILE A 5 -3.55 -19.00 4.12
C ILE A 5 -4.71 -19.87 3.66
N PRO A 6 -5.24 -19.71 2.43
CA PRO A 6 -6.21 -20.67 1.94
C PRO A 6 -5.53 -22.02 2.08
N PRO A 7 -6.24 -23.06 2.54
CA PRO A 7 -5.62 -24.38 2.58
C PRO A 7 -5.13 -24.64 1.15
N CYS A 8 -3.81 -24.66 0.93
CA CYS A 8 -3.26 -25.55 -0.07
C CYS A 8 -3.85 -26.89 0.36
N SER A 9 -4.93 -27.30 -0.31
CA SER A 9 -5.75 -28.38 0.18
C SER A 9 -4.84 -29.59 0.35
N PRO A 10 -4.64 -30.12 1.57
CA PRO A 10 -3.81 -31.31 1.80
C PRO A 10 -4.25 -32.51 0.96
N GLN A 11 -5.44 -32.41 0.34
CA GLN A 11 -6.00 -33.38 -0.57
C GLN A 11 -5.04 -33.77 -1.70
N TYR A 12 -4.25 -32.84 -2.26
CA TYR A 12 -3.41 -33.17 -3.42
C TYR A 12 -2.18 -34.02 -3.08
N SER A 13 -1.61 -33.91 -1.88
CA SER A 13 -0.50 -34.80 -1.48
C SER A 13 -0.93 -36.26 -1.30
N THR A 14 -2.24 -36.53 -1.26
CA THR A 14 -2.80 -37.88 -1.12
C THR A 14 -3.49 -38.39 -2.39
N CYS A 15 -3.54 -37.60 -3.46
CA CYS A 15 -4.15 -38.02 -4.71
C CYS A 15 -3.25 -39.03 -5.44
N ALA A 16 -3.83 -40.14 -5.90
CA ALA A 16 -3.11 -41.16 -6.67
C ALA A 16 -2.56 -40.65 -8.02
N ASN A 17 -3.15 -39.58 -8.57
CA ASN A 17 -2.78 -38.99 -9.85
C ASN A 17 -2.42 -37.50 -9.68
N PRO A 18 -1.48 -36.97 -10.50
CA PRO A 18 -1.18 -35.54 -10.51
C PRO A 18 -2.43 -34.73 -10.90
N PRO A 19 -2.57 -33.49 -10.39
CA PRO A 19 -3.70 -32.65 -10.77
C PRO A 19 -3.63 -32.35 -12.28
N PRO A 20 -4.76 -32.25 -12.99
CA PRO A 20 -4.75 -31.88 -14.41
C PRO A 20 -4.29 -30.43 -14.61
N LEU A 21 -3.82 -30.07 -15.80
CA LEU A 21 -3.44 -28.68 -16.13
C LEU A 21 -4.55 -27.64 -15.83
N SER A 22 -5.82 -28.03 -15.98
CA SER A 22 -6.98 -27.19 -15.66
C SER A 22 -7.01 -26.74 -14.20
N PHE A 23 -6.40 -27.49 -13.28
CA PHE A 23 -6.22 -27.07 -11.88
C PHE A 23 -5.46 -25.74 -11.81
N PHE A 24 -4.30 -25.64 -12.46
CA PHE A 24 -3.49 -24.43 -12.48
C PHE A 24 -4.21 -23.28 -13.20
N SER A 25 -5.01 -23.59 -14.22
CA SER A 25 -5.88 -22.62 -14.91
C SER A 25 -7.04 -22.09 -14.06
N SER A 26 -7.41 -22.82 -13.01
CA SER A 26 -8.47 -22.42 -12.08
C SER A 26 -7.97 -21.62 -10.87
N LEU A 27 -6.65 -21.48 -10.70
CA LEU A 27 -6.07 -20.82 -9.54
C LEU A 27 -6.44 -19.32 -9.49
N PRO A 28 -6.64 -18.75 -8.30
CA PRO A 28 -7.06 -17.37 -8.15
C PRO A 28 -5.93 -16.40 -8.50
N MET A 29 -6.30 -15.27 -9.10
CA MET A 29 -5.39 -14.15 -9.35
C MET A 29 -5.25 -13.24 -8.11
N PRO A 30 -4.11 -12.56 -7.92
CA PRO A 30 -3.96 -11.59 -6.84
C PRO A 30 -4.97 -10.45 -6.97
N THR A 31 -5.72 -10.21 -5.90
CA THR A 31 -6.77 -9.17 -5.85
C THR A 31 -6.25 -7.79 -5.46
N SER A 32 -4.99 -7.67 -5.03
CA SER A 32 -4.37 -6.39 -4.67
C SER A 32 -2.85 -6.40 -4.82
N ASN A 33 -2.25 -5.20 -4.85
CA ASN A 33 -0.80 -4.99 -4.94
C ASN A 33 -0.03 -5.28 -3.62
N ASN A 34 -0.72 -5.69 -2.55
CA ASN A 34 -0.12 -5.90 -1.23
C ASN A 34 -0.14 -7.39 -0.83
N ILE A 35 -0.05 -8.28 -1.83
CA ILE A 35 -0.06 -9.73 -1.64
C ILE A 35 1.33 -10.27 -1.95
N TRP A 36 1.85 -11.09 -1.04
CA TRP A 36 3.00 -11.97 -1.26
C TRP A 36 2.51 -13.38 -1.48
N GLY A 37 3.21 -14.17 -2.27
CA GLY A 37 2.79 -15.54 -2.50
C GLY A 37 3.66 -16.30 -3.47
N VAL A 38 3.38 -17.60 -3.53
CA VAL A 38 3.87 -18.52 -4.55
C VAL A 38 2.82 -18.59 -5.65
N TYR A 39 3.24 -18.37 -6.89
CA TYR A 39 2.38 -18.35 -8.06
C TYR A 39 2.86 -19.36 -9.09
N THR A 40 1.98 -19.68 -10.02
CA THR A 40 2.25 -20.52 -11.18
C THR A 40 2.09 -19.72 -12.46
N LEU A 41 2.84 -20.11 -13.49
CA LEU A 41 2.59 -19.76 -14.87
C LEU A 41 2.48 -21.04 -15.68
N VAL A 42 1.41 -21.17 -16.47
CA VAL A 42 1.28 -22.22 -17.47
C VAL A 42 1.65 -21.64 -18.82
N VAL A 43 2.54 -22.34 -19.52
CA VAL A 43 3.14 -21.88 -20.77
C VAL A 43 2.91 -22.94 -21.84
N GLU A 44 2.25 -22.55 -22.94
CA GLU A 44 1.76 -23.49 -23.95
C GLU A 44 2.19 -23.09 -25.36
N LYS A 45 2.32 -24.10 -26.21
CA LYS A 45 2.54 -23.97 -27.65
C LYS A 45 1.73 -25.07 -28.34
N ALA A 46 1.07 -24.73 -29.43
CA ALA A 46 0.22 -25.70 -30.15
C ALA A 46 1.05 -26.90 -30.62
N GLY A 47 0.56 -28.12 -30.35
CA GLY A 47 1.22 -29.38 -30.70
C GLY A 47 2.39 -29.78 -29.80
N GLU A 48 2.69 -29.00 -28.75
CA GLU A 48 3.80 -29.22 -27.84
C GLU A 48 3.29 -29.42 -26.41
N LYS A 49 4.06 -30.12 -25.57
CA LYS A 49 3.70 -30.33 -24.17
C LYS A 49 3.75 -29.01 -23.40
N SER A 50 2.73 -28.74 -22.60
CA SER A 50 2.67 -27.52 -21.77
C SER A 50 3.77 -27.51 -20.73
N ARG A 51 4.14 -26.32 -20.24
CA ARG A 51 5.22 -26.14 -19.27
C ARG A 51 4.73 -25.41 -18.04
N LEU A 52 5.19 -25.85 -16.88
CA LEU A 52 4.82 -25.27 -15.59
C LEU A 52 6.02 -24.54 -14.97
N TYR A 53 5.82 -23.26 -14.68
CA TYR A 53 6.73 -22.46 -13.88
C TYR A 53 6.09 -22.17 -12.53
N ILE A 54 6.88 -22.29 -11.46
CA ILE A 54 6.51 -21.88 -10.10
C ILE A 54 7.54 -20.86 -9.63
N GLY A 55 7.06 -19.76 -9.07
CA GLY A 55 7.91 -18.71 -8.49
C GLY A 55 7.28 -18.10 -7.26
N CYS A 56 8.06 -17.45 -6.40
CA CYS A 56 7.53 -16.58 -5.36
C CYS A 56 7.82 -15.11 -5.62
N GLU A 57 7.04 -14.24 -4.99
CA GLU A 57 7.34 -12.81 -4.90
C GLU A 57 7.11 -12.31 -3.48
N THR A 58 8.13 -11.64 -2.96
CA THR A 58 8.21 -11.09 -1.59
C THR A 58 8.71 -9.64 -1.59
N ALA A 59 8.62 -8.95 -2.72
CA ALA A 59 8.95 -7.54 -2.86
C ALA A 59 8.00 -6.69 -2.03
N GLN A 60 8.56 -5.70 -1.34
CA GLN A 60 7.78 -4.76 -0.52
C GLN A 60 6.90 -3.80 -1.34
N ARG A 61 7.12 -3.70 -2.66
CA ARG A 61 6.40 -2.77 -3.54
C ARG A 61 5.71 -3.55 -4.66
N GLY A 62 4.38 -3.53 -4.65
CA GLY A 62 3.57 -4.07 -5.75
C GLY A 62 3.23 -5.55 -5.64
N GLY A 63 3.95 -6.31 -4.79
CA GLY A 63 3.68 -7.73 -4.52
C GLY A 63 3.67 -8.59 -5.78
N VAL A 64 3.00 -9.75 -5.70
CA VAL A 64 2.87 -10.69 -6.83
C VAL A 64 2.24 -10.02 -8.05
N GLN A 65 1.25 -9.15 -7.87
CA GLN A 65 0.55 -8.51 -8.98
C GLN A 65 1.48 -7.67 -9.87
N GLN A 66 2.41 -6.92 -9.27
CA GLN A 66 3.38 -6.15 -10.03
C GLN A 66 4.35 -7.04 -10.80
N TRP A 67 4.75 -8.16 -10.19
CA TRP A 67 5.64 -9.13 -10.83
C TRP A 67 4.97 -9.84 -12.01
N LEU A 68 3.68 -10.20 -11.89
CA LEU A 68 2.93 -10.77 -13.01
C LEU A 68 2.86 -9.83 -14.23
N LYS A 69 2.83 -8.51 -13.99
CA LYS A 69 2.92 -7.52 -15.08
C LYS A 69 4.30 -7.48 -15.75
N CYS A 70 5.38 -7.78 -15.01
CA CYS A 70 6.71 -7.88 -15.62
C CYS A 70 6.73 -8.97 -16.69
N TYR A 71 6.01 -10.09 -16.48
CA TYR A 71 5.82 -11.11 -17.52
C TYR A 71 5.03 -10.59 -18.72
N ASP A 72 3.97 -9.81 -18.52
CA ASP A 72 3.21 -9.19 -19.62
C ASP A 72 4.08 -8.27 -20.48
N TYR A 73 4.97 -7.52 -19.83
CA TYR A 73 5.84 -6.57 -20.52
C TYR A 73 7.13 -7.21 -21.06
N GLY A 74 7.37 -8.49 -20.80
CA GLY A 74 8.62 -9.15 -21.17
C GLY A 74 9.86 -8.58 -20.45
N VAL A 75 9.68 -8.02 -19.25
CA VAL A 75 10.76 -7.38 -18.48
C VAL A 75 11.19 -8.31 -17.34
N THR A 76 12.49 -8.53 -17.18
CA THR A 76 13.06 -9.34 -16.08
C THR A 76 12.52 -10.78 -16.07
N LEU A 77 12.50 -11.42 -17.25
CA LEU A 77 12.06 -12.82 -17.38
C LEU A 77 13.12 -13.79 -16.82
N PRO A 78 12.72 -14.86 -16.10
CA PRO A 78 13.60 -15.99 -15.84
C PRO A 78 14.17 -16.56 -17.13
N LYS A 79 15.44 -16.95 -17.12
CA LYS A 79 16.18 -17.39 -18.31
C LYS A 79 15.46 -18.49 -19.10
N CYS A 80 14.97 -19.52 -18.41
CA CYS A 80 14.23 -20.60 -19.05
C CYS A 80 12.91 -20.12 -19.66
N LEU A 81 12.13 -19.32 -18.92
CA LEU A 81 10.87 -18.75 -19.44
C LEU A 81 11.13 -17.94 -20.71
N SER A 82 12.11 -17.04 -20.70
CA SER A 82 12.48 -16.24 -21.87
C SER A 82 12.79 -17.11 -23.09
N SER A 83 13.64 -18.13 -22.92
CA SER A 83 14.01 -19.03 -24.01
C SER A 83 12.81 -19.77 -24.62
N TYR A 84 11.79 -20.11 -23.83
CA TYR A 84 10.58 -20.76 -24.34
C TYR A 84 9.63 -19.77 -25.02
N LEU A 85 9.51 -18.55 -24.51
CA LEU A 85 8.75 -17.49 -25.19
C LEU A 85 9.36 -17.19 -26.57
N ASP A 86 10.69 -17.15 -26.68
CA ASP A 86 11.40 -16.98 -27.96
C ASP A 86 11.13 -18.13 -28.95
N LYS A 87 10.85 -19.34 -28.43
CA LYS A 87 10.47 -20.53 -29.23
C LYS A 87 8.99 -20.55 -29.63
N GLY A 88 8.25 -19.47 -29.35
CA GLY A 88 6.85 -19.30 -29.70
C GLY A 88 5.86 -19.84 -28.68
N TYR A 89 6.31 -20.21 -27.48
CA TYR A 89 5.37 -20.51 -26.39
C TYR A 89 4.71 -19.22 -25.87
N LYS A 90 3.54 -19.34 -25.26
CA LYS A 90 2.77 -18.23 -24.67
C LYS A 90 2.36 -18.57 -23.25
N ILE A 91 2.37 -17.57 -22.36
CA ILE A 91 1.79 -17.71 -21.02
C ILE A 91 0.26 -17.72 -21.18
N THR A 92 -0.39 -18.85 -20.91
CA THR A 92 -1.84 -19.02 -21.08
C THR A 92 -2.61 -18.93 -19.77
N SER A 93 -1.97 -19.27 -18.65
CA SER A 93 -2.57 -19.14 -17.31
C SER A 93 -1.57 -18.63 -16.28
N ARG A 94 -2.10 -17.99 -15.23
CA ARG A 94 -1.41 -17.53 -14.04
C ARG A 94 -2.33 -17.71 -12.84
N GLY A 95 -1.78 -18.06 -11.69
CA GLY A 95 -2.56 -18.07 -10.46
C GLY A 95 -1.73 -18.33 -9.22
N LEU A 96 -2.31 -18.03 -8.05
CA LEU A 96 -1.67 -18.17 -6.75
C LEU A 96 -1.87 -19.59 -6.20
N LEU A 97 -0.77 -20.26 -5.85
CA LEU A 97 -0.80 -21.53 -5.10
C LEU A 97 -1.02 -21.27 -3.62
N CYS A 98 -0.26 -20.34 -3.05
CA CYS A 98 -0.40 -19.90 -1.67
C CYS A 98 -0.02 -18.42 -1.56
N TRP A 99 -0.64 -17.70 -0.61
CA TRP A 99 -0.39 -16.28 -0.46
C TRP A 99 -0.71 -15.77 0.95
N CYS A 100 -0.17 -14.59 1.26
CA CYS A 100 -0.54 -13.81 2.43
C CYS A 100 -0.57 -12.32 2.09
N THR A 101 -1.23 -11.52 2.93
CA THR A 101 -1.03 -10.07 2.90
C THR A 101 0.42 -9.76 3.24
N GLN A 102 0.96 -8.68 2.65
CA GLN A 102 2.31 -8.22 2.94
C GLN A 102 2.52 -8.11 4.46
N PRO A 103 3.55 -8.78 5.00
CA PRO A 103 3.79 -8.80 6.43
C PRO A 103 4.23 -7.41 6.94
N PRO A 104 4.01 -7.10 8.23
CA PRO A 104 4.62 -5.93 8.84
C PRO A 104 6.15 -6.04 8.77
N ALA A 105 6.81 -4.89 8.73
CA ALA A 105 8.22 -4.78 8.36
C ALA A 105 9.14 -5.69 9.20
N PHE A 106 8.91 -5.80 10.51
CA PHE A 106 9.71 -6.66 11.40
C PHE A 106 9.59 -8.17 11.15
N SER A 107 8.54 -8.60 10.45
CA SER A 107 8.31 -10.02 10.13
C SER A 107 8.61 -10.36 8.66
N VAL A 108 9.08 -9.39 7.87
CA VAL A 108 9.43 -9.56 6.45
C VAL A 108 10.46 -10.68 6.27
N GLY A 109 11.55 -10.65 7.03
CA GLY A 109 12.63 -11.63 6.90
C GLY A 109 12.16 -13.07 7.15
N ARG A 110 11.38 -13.31 8.20
CA ARG A 110 10.84 -14.64 8.53
C ARG A 110 9.80 -15.09 7.51
N THR A 111 8.93 -14.19 7.08
CA THR A 111 7.88 -14.51 6.10
C THR A 111 8.48 -14.82 4.74
N ARG A 112 9.54 -14.11 4.34
CA ARG A 112 10.26 -14.38 3.08
C ARG A 112 10.87 -15.79 3.08
N VAL A 113 11.54 -16.19 4.15
CA VAL A 113 12.10 -17.56 4.29
C VAL A 113 11.00 -18.61 4.13
N ARG A 114 9.84 -18.39 4.77
CA ARG A 114 8.69 -19.30 4.63
C ARG A 114 8.16 -19.36 3.20
N MET A 115 8.08 -18.23 2.50
CA MET A 115 7.62 -18.20 1.11
C MET A 115 8.59 -18.92 0.16
N VAL A 116 9.90 -18.72 0.34
CA VAL A 116 10.94 -19.40 -0.44
C VAL A 116 10.93 -20.91 -0.17
N ALA A 117 10.76 -21.33 1.10
CA ALA A 117 10.61 -22.74 1.44
C ALA A 117 9.33 -23.36 0.82
N LEU A 118 8.22 -22.62 0.82
CA LEU A 118 6.98 -23.05 0.16
C LEU A 118 7.15 -23.14 -1.36
N GLU A 119 7.83 -22.19 -1.98
CA GLU A 119 8.16 -22.24 -3.41
C GLU A 119 8.98 -23.48 -3.74
N ALA A 120 10.05 -23.73 -2.99
CA ALA A 120 10.90 -24.91 -3.20
C ALA A 120 10.07 -26.19 -3.10
N TYR A 121 9.32 -26.33 -2.01
CA TYR A 121 8.46 -27.49 -1.76
C TYR A 121 7.43 -27.71 -2.88
N LEU A 122 6.70 -26.66 -3.28
CA LEU A 122 5.68 -26.75 -4.33
C LEU A 122 6.30 -26.99 -5.72
N THR A 123 7.49 -26.44 -5.97
CA THR A 123 8.27 -26.69 -7.19
C THR A 123 8.63 -28.17 -7.32
N TYR A 124 9.00 -28.83 -6.21
CA TYR A 124 9.26 -30.26 -6.19
C TYR A 124 7.99 -31.10 -6.36
N ILE A 125 6.95 -30.83 -5.56
CA ILE A 125 5.69 -31.60 -5.62
C ILE A 125 5.09 -31.60 -7.01
N PHE A 126 5.05 -30.43 -7.67
CA PHE A 126 4.47 -30.30 -9.00
C PHE A 126 5.47 -30.55 -10.13
N GLY A 127 6.69 -31.02 -9.84
CA GLY A 127 7.70 -31.32 -10.87
C GLY A 127 8.04 -30.12 -11.77
N ALA A 128 7.95 -28.89 -11.25
CA ALA A 128 8.23 -27.67 -12.01
C ALA A 128 9.73 -27.34 -12.06
N GLY A 129 10.54 -28.00 -11.22
CA GLY A 129 12.00 -27.87 -11.15
C GLY A 129 12.74 -28.52 -12.32
N PRO A 130 14.01 -28.15 -12.57
CA PRO A 130 14.82 -28.79 -13.61
C PRO A 130 14.90 -30.31 -13.39
N ALA A 131 14.93 -31.07 -14.50
CA ALA A 131 15.13 -32.51 -14.42
C ALA A 131 16.63 -32.81 -14.27
N TYR A 132 16.99 -33.48 -13.17
CA TYR A 132 18.32 -34.06 -13.00
C TYR A 132 18.25 -35.58 -13.19
N GLU A 133 19.33 -36.17 -13.74
CA GLU A 133 19.42 -37.62 -13.95
C GLU A 133 19.28 -38.43 -12.66
N VAL A 134 19.73 -37.85 -11.55
CA VAL A 134 19.63 -38.45 -10.20
C VAL A 134 18.27 -38.25 -9.55
N ASP A 135 17.35 -37.49 -10.18
CA ASP A 135 16.11 -37.16 -9.50
C ASP A 135 15.24 -38.40 -9.28
N ASP A 136 15.16 -39.28 -10.27
CA ASP A 136 14.31 -40.47 -10.17
C ASP A 136 14.85 -41.48 -9.14
N SER A 137 16.16 -41.51 -8.90
CA SER A 137 16.78 -42.42 -7.92
C SER A 137 16.78 -41.89 -6.49
N ILE A 138 16.84 -40.56 -6.29
CA ILE A 138 16.86 -39.95 -4.95
C ILE A 138 15.46 -39.53 -4.51
N TRP A 139 14.67 -38.97 -5.42
CA TRP A 139 13.37 -38.37 -5.12
C TRP A 139 12.19 -39.21 -5.56
N GLY A 140 12.40 -40.32 -6.27
CA GLY A 140 11.32 -41.19 -6.77
C GLY A 140 10.33 -41.62 -5.69
N ASP A 141 10.83 -41.98 -4.51
CA ASP A 141 10.01 -42.37 -3.35
C ASP A 141 9.38 -41.18 -2.60
N LEU A 142 9.91 -39.98 -2.80
CA LEU A 142 9.46 -38.75 -2.12
C LEU A 142 8.43 -37.98 -2.95
N TRP A 143 8.33 -38.24 -4.26
CA TRP A 143 7.32 -37.60 -5.08
C TRP A 143 5.96 -38.28 -4.93
N PRO A 144 4.88 -37.48 -4.83
CA PRO A 144 3.53 -38.04 -4.86
C PRO A 144 3.21 -38.76 -6.18
N TRP A 145 3.90 -38.40 -7.27
CA TRP A 145 3.64 -38.89 -8.63
C TRP A 145 4.92 -39.06 -9.44
N ALA A 146 4.96 -40.06 -10.31
CA ALA A 146 6.03 -40.20 -11.29
C ALA A 146 5.99 -39.05 -12.31
N LYS A 147 7.14 -38.42 -12.62
CA LYS A 147 7.25 -37.31 -13.59
C LYS A 147 6.63 -37.64 -14.96
N SER A 148 6.74 -38.89 -15.41
CA SER A 148 6.16 -39.37 -16.67
C SER A 148 4.63 -39.29 -16.72
N THR A 149 3.96 -39.28 -15.57
CA THR A 149 2.49 -39.16 -15.47
C THR A 149 1.99 -37.72 -15.51
N MET A 150 2.88 -36.74 -15.39
CA MET A 150 2.51 -35.33 -15.41
C MET A 150 2.25 -34.85 -16.84
N SER A 151 1.13 -34.13 -17.04
CA SER A 151 0.75 -33.60 -18.35
C SER A 151 1.53 -32.33 -18.75
N TRP A 152 2.54 -31.94 -17.99
CA TRP A 152 3.42 -30.80 -18.25
C TRP A 152 4.89 -31.17 -18.10
N ASP A 153 5.76 -30.32 -18.64
CA ASP A 153 7.20 -30.33 -18.37
C ASP A 153 7.59 -29.18 -17.42
N SER A 154 8.78 -29.27 -16.85
CA SER A 154 9.34 -28.22 -16.02
C SER A 154 9.76 -26.97 -16.80
N LEU A 155 9.75 -25.84 -16.11
CA LEU A 155 10.18 -24.54 -16.64
C LEU A 155 11.11 -23.77 -15.68
N CYS A 156 11.20 -24.16 -14.41
CA CYS A 156 12.12 -23.52 -13.47
C CYS A 156 13.57 -23.91 -13.79
N SER A 157 14.50 -22.96 -13.67
CA SER A 157 15.93 -23.21 -13.94
C SER A 157 16.67 -23.79 -12.73
N HIS A 158 16.08 -23.69 -11.56
CA HIS A 158 16.63 -24.13 -10.28
C HIS A 158 15.49 -24.31 -9.27
N THR A 159 15.80 -24.88 -8.12
CA THR A 159 14.90 -24.90 -6.96
C THR A 159 15.22 -23.74 -6.02
N ALA A 160 14.20 -23.19 -5.38
CA ALA A 160 14.37 -22.14 -4.40
C ALA A 160 15.13 -22.58 -3.12
N PHE A 161 15.41 -23.89 -2.92
CA PHE A 161 16.29 -24.34 -1.82
C PHE A 161 17.74 -23.84 -1.94
N THR A 162 18.20 -23.50 -3.14
CA THR A 162 19.53 -22.92 -3.32
C THR A 162 19.55 -21.41 -3.07
N GLU A 163 18.40 -20.79 -2.86
CA GLU A 163 18.31 -19.37 -2.56
C GLU A 163 18.56 -19.11 -1.07
N VAL A 164 19.35 -18.07 -0.79
CA VAL A 164 19.51 -17.54 0.56
C VAL A 164 18.70 -16.25 0.65
N PRO A 165 17.55 -16.25 1.35
CA PRO A 165 16.77 -15.03 1.52
C PRO A 165 17.61 -13.96 2.19
N TRP A 166 17.78 -12.82 1.53
CA TRP A 166 18.47 -11.68 2.11
C TRP A 166 17.55 -11.00 3.14
N ASP A 167 17.75 -11.21 4.44
CA ASP A 167 17.26 -10.32 5.50
C ASP A 167 17.73 -10.69 6.92
N VAL A 168 17.36 -9.87 7.90
CA VAL A 168 17.51 -10.22 9.32
C VAL A 168 16.36 -11.14 9.74
N HIS A 169 16.64 -12.41 9.99
CA HIS A 169 15.61 -13.42 10.29
C HIS A 169 15.23 -13.50 11.78
N ASN A 170 16.07 -12.97 12.66
CA ASN A 170 16.00 -13.18 14.11
C ASN A 170 15.95 -11.90 14.96
N THR A 171 15.53 -10.76 14.41
CA THR A 171 15.34 -9.53 15.21
C THR A 171 13.94 -9.46 15.80
N ASN A 172 13.85 -8.86 17.00
CA ASN A 172 12.58 -8.43 17.56
C ASN A 172 12.09 -7.13 16.88
N GLU A 173 10.88 -6.67 17.21
CA GLU A 173 10.29 -5.48 16.57
C GLU A 173 11.10 -4.20 16.84
N GLU A 174 11.59 -4.00 18.06
CA GLU A 174 12.36 -2.82 18.45
C GLU A 174 13.72 -2.77 17.73
N GLU A 175 14.47 -3.87 17.74
CA GLU A 175 15.73 -4.02 17.01
C GLU A 175 15.53 -3.80 15.50
N PHE A 176 14.41 -4.29 14.96
CA PHE A 176 14.09 -4.09 13.56
C PHE A 176 13.85 -2.61 13.24
N LEU A 177 13.16 -1.86 14.10
CA LEU A 177 12.94 -0.42 13.88
C LEU A 177 14.25 0.35 13.83
N VAL A 178 15.16 0.07 14.77
CA VAL A 178 16.51 0.65 14.80
C VAL A 178 17.30 0.27 13.54
N TYR A 179 17.29 -1.01 13.16
CA TYR A 179 17.94 -1.50 11.94
C TYR A 179 17.38 -0.83 10.68
N ASN A 180 16.07 -0.69 10.57
CA ASN A 180 15.41 -0.10 9.42
C ASN A 180 15.69 1.40 9.31
N GLU A 181 15.73 2.11 10.44
CA GLU A 181 16.17 3.51 10.47
C GLU A 181 17.61 3.65 9.98
N LYS A 182 18.54 2.85 10.53
CA LYS A 182 19.93 2.81 10.08
C LYS A 182 20.04 2.52 8.58
N ARG A 183 19.32 1.51 8.08
CA ARG A 183 19.28 1.18 6.65
C ARG A 183 18.75 2.30 5.78
N ARG A 184 17.72 3.05 6.25
CA ARG A 184 17.18 4.20 5.53
C ARG A 184 18.21 5.31 5.44
N GLU A 185 18.93 5.59 6.52
CA GLU A 185 20.03 6.55 6.52
C GLU A 185 21.17 6.10 5.59
N GLU A 186 21.63 4.85 5.67
CA GLU A 186 22.64 4.30 4.75
C GLU A 186 22.19 4.34 3.29
N ALA A 187 20.90 4.08 3.01
CA ALA A 187 20.35 4.18 1.66
C ALA A 187 20.32 5.64 1.16
N LYS A 188 19.98 6.60 2.02
CA LYS A 188 20.07 8.04 1.68
C LYS A 188 21.51 8.43 1.36
N THR A 189 22.47 8.01 2.19
CA THR A 189 23.90 8.30 2.00
C THR A 189 24.44 7.66 0.73
N ARG A 190 24.17 6.37 0.48
CA ARG A 190 24.58 5.69 -0.77
C ARG A 190 23.97 6.35 -2.00
N LYS A 191 22.69 6.73 -1.95
CA LYS A 191 22.03 7.43 -3.05
C LYS A 191 22.67 8.79 -3.31
N ALA A 192 22.95 9.57 -2.26
CA ALA A 192 23.61 10.87 -2.39
C ALA A 192 25.03 10.72 -2.96
N ALA A 193 25.79 9.72 -2.51
CA ALA A 193 27.13 9.43 -3.04
C ALA A 193 27.08 9.00 -4.52
N PHE A 194 26.16 8.10 -4.89
CA PHE A 194 25.95 7.70 -6.28
C PHE A 194 25.56 8.88 -7.17
N GLU A 195 24.64 9.74 -6.71
CA GLU A 195 24.27 10.96 -7.42
C GLU A 195 25.47 11.90 -7.57
N ALA A 196 26.24 12.13 -6.50
CA ALA A 196 27.44 12.96 -6.55
C ALA A 196 28.49 12.42 -7.52
N GLN A 197 28.78 11.11 -7.49
CA GLN A 197 29.69 10.46 -8.42
C GLN A 197 29.19 10.59 -9.86
N ARG A 198 27.90 10.32 -10.10
CA ARG A 198 27.27 10.45 -11.41
C ARG A 198 27.33 11.89 -11.94
N PHE A 199 27.24 12.90 -11.08
CA PHE A 199 27.43 14.30 -11.44
C PHE A 199 28.90 14.65 -11.72
N ALA A 200 29.84 13.99 -11.04
CA ALA A 200 31.28 14.20 -11.26
C ALA A 200 31.77 13.54 -12.56
N THR A 201 31.29 12.34 -12.88
CA THR A 201 31.71 11.58 -14.06
C THR A 201 31.09 12.09 -15.35
N ILE A 202 29.93 12.74 -15.28
CA ILE A 202 29.23 13.28 -16.46
C ILE A 202 28.96 14.77 -16.22
N PRO A 203 29.95 15.67 -16.43
CA PRO A 203 29.76 17.10 -16.23
C PRO A 203 28.57 17.67 -17.02
N GLU A 204 28.35 17.14 -18.23
CA GLU A 204 27.21 17.49 -19.09
C GLU A 204 25.86 17.15 -18.46
N LEU A 205 25.78 16.14 -17.58
CA LEU A 205 24.55 15.76 -16.90
C LEU A 205 24.06 16.86 -15.98
N LYS A 206 24.97 17.58 -15.31
CA LYS A 206 24.61 18.73 -14.46
C LYS A 206 23.98 19.84 -15.31
N ALA A 207 24.58 20.15 -16.46
CA ALA A 207 24.03 21.13 -17.39
C ALA A 207 22.68 20.68 -17.98
N PHE A 208 22.55 19.41 -18.35
CA PHE A 208 21.29 18.83 -18.84
C PHE A 208 20.18 18.88 -17.79
N LEU A 209 20.47 18.50 -16.54
CA LEU A 209 19.50 18.55 -15.45
C LEU A 209 19.11 20.00 -15.10
N ALA A 210 20.07 20.94 -15.14
CA ALA A 210 19.79 22.37 -14.99
C ALA A 210 18.85 22.88 -16.11
N LYS A 211 19.12 22.53 -17.37
CA LYS A 211 18.25 22.84 -18.51
C LYS A 211 16.84 22.24 -18.32
N ARG A 212 16.72 21.00 -17.85
CA ARG A 212 15.43 20.36 -17.57
C ARG A 212 14.66 21.05 -16.44
N VAL A 213 15.33 21.44 -15.37
CA VAL A 213 14.73 22.21 -14.27
C VAL A 213 14.24 23.57 -14.78
N GLN A 214 15.05 24.25 -15.59
CA GLN A 214 14.71 25.53 -16.18
C GLN A 214 13.51 25.43 -17.14
N ALA A 215 13.53 24.44 -18.04
CA ALA A 215 12.40 24.13 -18.92
C ALA A 215 11.10 23.86 -18.13
N GLY A 216 11.19 23.15 -16.99
CA GLY A 216 10.06 22.94 -16.09
C GLY A 216 9.55 24.22 -15.43
N LYS A 217 10.45 25.13 -15.01
CA LYS A 217 10.09 26.46 -14.51
C LYS A 217 9.42 27.31 -15.60
N ASP A 218 9.99 27.33 -16.81
CA ASP A 218 9.46 28.08 -17.95
C ASP A 218 8.12 27.53 -18.41
N TRP A 219 7.93 26.21 -18.42
CA TRP A 219 6.64 25.58 -18.69
C TRP A 219 5.60 25.98 -17.63
N ARG A 220 5.94 25.94 -16.34
CA ARG A 220 5.04 26.40 -15.26
C ARG A 220 4.69 27.87 -15.38
N ARG A 221 5.65 28.73 -15.77
CA ARG A 221 5.42 30.16 -16.01
C ARG A 221 4.45 30.38 -17.17
N ARG A 222 4.69 29.75 -18.32
CA ARG A 222 3.80 29.83 -19.50
C ARG A 222 2.41 29.26 -19.23
N ASN A 223 2.31 28.19 -18.43
CA ASN A 223 1.06 27.52 -18.11
C ASN A 223 0.46 27.97 -16.77
N ARG A 224 0.85 29.13 -16.23
CA ARG A 224 0.42 29.59 -14.89
C ARG A 224 -1.10 29.64 -14.75
N LYS A 225 -1.81 30.18 -15.75
CA LYS A 225 -3.28 30.27 -15.74
C LYS A 225 -3.93 28.88 -15.70
N ARG A 226 -3.46 27.96 -16.55
CA ARG A 226 -3.95 26.57 -16.60
C ARG A 226 -3.70 25.83 -15.29
N LEU A 227 -2.50 25.96 -14.71
CA LEU A 227 -2.15 25.36 -13.42
C LEU A 227 -2.99 25.94 -12.28
N ASN A 228 -3.20 27.26 -12.25
CA ASN A 228 -4.04 27.89 -11.24
C ASN A 228 -5.50 27.43 -11.34
N LYS A 229 -6.04 27.27 -12.56
CA LYS A 229 -7.38 26.72 -12.79
C LYS A 229 -7.47 25.28 -12.28
N LEU A 230 -6.54 24.41 -12.68
CA LEU A 230 -6.47 23.03 -12.22
C LEU A 230 -6.37 22.95 -10.68
N HIS A 231 -5.53 23.79 -10.07
CA HIS A 231 -5.40 23.85 -8.61
C HIS A 231 -6.68 24.36 -7.95
N ALA A 232 -7.41 25.32 -8.55
CA ALA A 232 -8.70 25.78 -8.03
C ALA A 232 -9.76 24.66 -8.07
N GLU A 233 -9.85 23.91 -9.18
CA GLU A 233 -10.75 22.76 -9.32
C GLU A 233 -10.42 21.65 -8.32
N LEU A 234 -9.14 21.30 -8.17
CA LEU A 234 -8.70 20.30 -7.18
C LEU A 234 -9.03 20.73 -5.74
N ARG A 235 -8.85 22.01 -5.40
CA ARG A 235 -9.20 22.55 -4.08
C ARG A 235 -10.70 22.49 -3.82
N THR A 236 -11.51 22.73 -4.84
CA THR A 236 -12.98 22.65 -4.77
C THR A 236 -13.42 21.21 -4.55
N ARG A 237 -12.95 20.28 -5.40
CA ARG A 237 -13.23 18.84 -5.28
C ARG A 237 -12.82 18.27 -3.93
N ASN A 238 -11.63 18.64 -3.42
CA ASN A 238 -11.16 18.16 -2.12
C ASN A 238 -12.01 18.67 -0.95
N ARG A 239 -12.59 19.88 -1.06
CA ARG A 239 -13.52 20.42 -0.06
C ARG A 239 -14.85 19.69 -0.11
N GLU A 240 -15.41 19.51 -1.30
CA GLU A 240 -16.68 18.79 -1.51
C GLU A 240 -16.59 17.34 -1.02
N SER A 241 -15.48 16.66 -1.32
CA SER A 241 -15.26 15.28 -0.88
C SER A 241 -14.81 15.17 0.58
N ASN A 242 -14.71 16.28 1.33
CA ASN A 242 -14.20 16.33 2.70
C ASN A 242 -12.85 15.60 2.91
N ARG A 243 -12.01 15.54 1.86
CA ARG A 243 -10.79 14.70 1.86
C ARG A 243 -9.80 15.11 2.95
N PHE A 244 -9.70 16.41 3.22
CA PHE A 244 -8.84 16.97 4.26
C PHE A 244 -9.68 17.72 5.30
N ARG A 245 -10.68 17.03 5.87
CA ARG A 245 -11.52 17.56 6.94
C ARG A 245 -10.81 17.49 8.28
N CYS A 246 -10.88 18.58 9.04
CA CYS A 246 -10.53 18.59 10.45
C CYS A 246 -11.77 18.22 11.28
N ASN A 247 -11.75 17.08 11.98
CA ASN A 247 -12.90 16.63 12.76
C ASN A 247 -13.18 17.51 14.00
N ILE A 248 -12.15 18.17 14.55
CA ILE A 248 -12.28 19.03 15.74
C ILE A 248 -12.93 20.38 15.36
N CYS A 249 -12.49 20.97 14.26
CA CYS A 249 -12.98 22.27 13.80
C CYS A 249 -14.15 22.15 12.80
N GLU A 250 -14.42 20.94 12.30
CA GLU A 250 -15.42 20.63 11.27
C GLU A 250 -15.25 21.43 9.97
N ILE A 251 -14.01 21.81 9.65
CA ILE A 251 -13.70 22.53 8.42
C ILE A 251 -12.99 21.63 7.41
N SER A 252 -13.36 21.79 6.14
CA SER A 252 -12.73 21.07 5.02
C SER A 252 -11.68 21.94 4.35
N LEU A 253 -10.44 21.43 4.31
CA LEU A 253 -9.28 22.17 3.84
C LEU A 253 -8.88 21.73 2.42
N PRO A 254 -8.24 22.62 1.64
CA PRO A 254 -8.00 22.39 0.22
C PRO A 254 -6.95 21.30 -0.09
N TYR A 255 -6.01 21.05 0.81
CA TYR A 255 -4.92 20.06 0.66
C TYR A 255 -4.31 19.69 2.03
N ALA A 256 -3.57 18.58 2.08
CA ALA A 256 -2.98 18.04 3.32
C ALA A 256 -2.10 19.04 4.10
N GLY A 257 -1.26 19.82 3.39
CA GLY A 257 -0.43 20.84 4.03
C GLY A 257 -1.23 21.94 4.74
N ALA A 258 -2.39 22.35 4.19
CA ALA A 258 -3.27 23.30 4.85
C ALA A 258 -3.89 22.72 6.13
N LEU A 259 -4.21 21.43 6.14
CA LEU A 259 -4.66 20.70 7.34
C LEU A 259 -3.55 20.59 8.39
N ALA A 260 -2.33 20.25 7.98
CA ALA A 260 -1.18 20.21 8.89
C ALA A 260 -0.90 21.58 9.53
N THR A 261 -0.95 22.67 8.75
CA THR A 261 -0.80 24.03 9.28
C THR A 261 -1.98 24.42 10.17
N HIS A 262 -3.22 24.09 9.78
CA HIS A 262 -4.41 24.31 10.60
C HIS A 262 -4.29 23.67 11.98
N ASN A 263 -3.86 22.41 12.04
CA ASN A 263 -3.71 21.65 13.28
C ASN A 263 -2.65 22.25 14.23
N LYS A 264 -1.71 23.04 13.70
CA LYS A 264 -0.69 23.75 14.50
C LYS A 264 -1.16 25.12 15.00
N THR A 265 -2.30 25.64 14.52
CA THR A 265 -2.76 26.97 14.95
C THR A 265 -3.22 26.96 16.40
N LYS A 266 -2.92 28.04 17.15
CA LYS A 266 -3.35 28.20 18.55
C LYS A 266 -4.85 28.00 18.72
N ARG A 267 -5.66 28.52 17.79
CA ARG A 267 -7.13 28.35 17.78
C ARG A 267 -7.56 26.89 17.68
N HIS A 268 -6.92 26.10 16.83
CA HIS A 268 -7.20 24.66 16.72
C HIS A 268 -6.83 23.95 18.01
N LEU A 269 -5.61 24.19 18.53
CA LEU A 269 -5.12 23.58 19.77
C LEU A 269 -6.02 23.90 20.96
N ASP A 270 -6.47 25.15 21.09
CA ASP A 270 -7.40 25.58 22.14
C ASP A 270 -8.78 24.93 21.99
N LYS A 271 -9.25 24.67 20.76
CA LYS A 271 -10.50 23.92 20.52
C LYS A 271 -10.32 22.43 20.82
N ALA A 272 -9.17 21.84 20.44
CA ALA A 272 -8.82 20.46 20.71
C ALA A 272 -8.73 20.17 22.21
N LYS A 273 -8.09 21.06 22.99
CA LYS A 273 -8.04 20.99 24.46
C LYS A 273 -9.42 20.99 25.12
N ARG A 274 -10.43 21.58 24.47
CA ARG A 274 -11.83 21.62 24.93
C ARG A 274 -12.67 20.47 24.39
N GLY A 275 -12.06 19.41 23.85
CA GLY A 275 -12.78 18.27 23.29
C GLY A 275 -13.55 18.60 22.01
N GLY A 276 -13.15 19.63 21.26
CA GLY A 276 -13.83 20.03 20.02
C GLY A 276 -15.07 20.91 20.21
N LEU A 277 -15.50 21.14 21.45
CA LEU A 277 -16.62 22.03 21.76
C LEU A 277 -16.25 23.49 21.47
N SER A 278 -17.14 24.19 20.77
CA SER A 278 -17.06 25.63 20.66
C SER A 278 -17.42 26.28 21.99
N VAL A 279 -17.08 27.56 22.14
CA VAL A 279 -17.52 28.37 23.29
C VAL A 279 -19.05 28.38 23.42
N LYS A 280 -19.77 28.31 22.29
CA LYS A 280 -21.23 28.29 22.30
C LYS A 280 -21.74 26.97 22.89
N ASP A 281 -21.08 25.87 22.56
CA ASP A 281 -21.52 24.51 22.93
C ASP A 281 -21.35 24.24 24.42
N THR A 282 -20.37 24.89 25.07
CA THR A 282 -20.17 24.72 26.52
C THR A 282 -21.23 25.43 27.36
N LYS A 283 -22.03 26.34 26.77
CA LYS A 283 -23.05 27.18 27.43
C LYS A 283 -22.63 27.79 28.78
N ARG A 284 -21.32 27.93 29.04
CA ARG A 284 -20.79 28.28 30.38
C ARG A 284 -21.18 29.70 30.80
N TYR A 285 -21.25 30.63 29.85
CA TYR A 285 -21.74 31.99 30.06
C TYR A 285 -22.78 32.30 28.98
N TYR A 286 -24.03 31.93 29.24
CA TYR A 286 -25.14 31.99 28.30
C TYR A 286 -26.31 32.80 28.84
N CYS A 287 -26.86 33.67 28.01
CA CYS A 287 -28.03 34.49 28.30
C CYS A 287 -29.19 33.97 27.46
N GLY A 288 -30.18 33.36 28.12
CA GLY A 288 -31.36 32.80 27.44
C GLY A 288 -32.25 33.86 26.78
N ILE A 289 -32.30 35.07 27.34
CA ILE A 289 -33.15 36.17 26.83
C ILE A 289 -32.62 36.72 25.49
N CYS A 290 -31.29 36.77 25.32
CA CYS A 290 -30.66 37.30 24.12
C CYS A 290 -30.11 36.22 23.18
N ASP A 291 -30.22 34.94 23.54
CA ASP A 291 -29.50 33.81 22.93
C ASP A 291 -27.99 34.11 22.74
N TYR A 292 -27.40 34.78 23.73
CA TYR A 292 -26.01 35.25 23.67
C TYR A 292 -25.10 34.35 24.51
N SER A 293 -23.99 33.91 23.92
CA SER A 293 -22.96 33.12 24.61
C SER A 293 -21.61 33.83 24.58
N ALA A 294 -20.91 33.89 25.73
CA ALA A 294 -19.57 34.46 25.84
C ALA A 294 -18.52 33.42 26.27
N GLY A 295 -17.28 33.64 25.84
CA GLY A 295 -16.14 32.79 26.24
C GLY A 295 -15.56 33.10 27.61
N HIS A 296 -15.83 34.31 28.11
CA HIS A 296 -15.29 34.82 29.35
C HIS A 296 -16.39 35.51 30.16
N LYS A 297 -16.30 35.40 31.49
CA LYS A 297 -17.24 36.02 32.44
C LYS A 297 -17.33 37.54 32.26
N SER A 298 -16.20 38.21 31.99
CA SER A 298 -16.16 39.67 31.80
C SER A 298 -17.02 40.13 30.61
N HIS A 299 -16.94 39.43 29.47
CA HIS A 299 -17.75 39.75 28.29
C HIS A 299 -19.23 39.44 28.53
N PHE A 300 -19.53 38.37 29.26
CA PHE A 300 -20.89 38.06 29.66
C PHE A 300 -21.47 39.14 30.57
N ASN A 301 -20.73 39.56 31.59
CA ASN A 301 -21.15 40.63 32.48
C ASN A 301 -21.33 41.95 31.72
N GLY A 302 -20.44 42.28 30.79
CA GLY A 302 -20.60 43.44 29.91
C GLY A 302 -21.84 43.35 29.00
N HIS A 303 -22.21 42.15 28.55
CA HIS A 303 -23.47 41.92 27.85
C HIS A 303 -24.67 42.18 28.77
N LEU A 304 -24.66 41.64 29.99
CA LEU A 304 -25.75 41.83 30.96
C LEU A 304 -25.95 43.30 31.35
N THR A 305 -24.88 44.10 31.38
CA THR A 305 -24.99 45.53 31.70
C THR A 305 -25.34 46.40 30.48
N SER A 306 -25.29 45.85 29.27
CA SER A 306 -25.58 46.61 28.04
C SER A 306 -27.04 47.07 27.97
N ALA A 307 -27.26 48.29 27.46
CA ALA A 307 -28.61 48.84 27.30
C ALA A 307 -29.51 47.95 26.43
N GLY A 308 -28.93 47.28 25.42
CA GLY A 308 -29.65 46.37 24.55
C GLY A 308 -30.15 45.11 25.26
N HIS A 309 -29.39 44.57 26.23
CA HIS A 309 -29.84 43.45 27.04
C HIS A 309 -30.97 43.88 27.98
N LYS A 310 -30.77 44.96 28.74
CA LYS A 310 -31.77 45.50 29.69
C LYS A 310 -33.14 45.71 29.03
N ARG A 311 -33.18 46.34 27.85
CA ARG A 311 -34.41 46.53 27.08
C ARG A 311 -35.10 45.21 26.70
N ARG A 312 -34.35 44.16 26.36
CA ARG A 312 -34.92 42.84 26.05
C ARG A 312 -35.42 42.11 27.30
N VAL A 313 -34.77 42.31 28.46
CA VAL A 313 -35.27 41.81 29.74
C VAL A 313 -36.60 42.45 30.08
N GLU A 314 -36.68 43.79 30.02
CA GLU A 314 -37.92 44.54 30.26
C GLU A 314 -39.06 44.10 29.34
N GLN A 315 -38.76 43.88 28.04
CA GLN A 315 -39.74 43.37 27.08
C GLN A 315 -40.19 41.94 27.41
N ALA A 316 -39.27 41.06 27.81
CA ALA A 316 -39.60 39.69 28.18
C ALA A 316 -40.42 39.62 29.47
N GLU A 317 -40.12 40.46 30.45
CA GLU A 317 -40.89 40.61 31.69
C GLU A 317 -42.29 41.17 31.41
N ALA A 318 -42.40 42.22 30.60
CA ALA A 318 -43.69 42.77 30.19
C ALA A 318 -44.54 41.75 29.41
N ALA A 319 -43.93 40.97 28.52
CA ALA A 319 -44.61 39.89 27.80
C ALA A 319 -45.07 38.76 28.73
N ALA A 320 -44.24 38.37 29.71
CA ALA A 320 -44.60 37.34 30.68
C ALA A 320 -45.81 37.76 31.53
N VAL A 321 -45.85 39.02 31.99
CA VAL A 321 -46.99 39.61 32.70
C VAL A 321 -48.24 39.65 31.82
N ALA A 322 -48.11 39.99 30.54
CA ALA A 322 -49.25 40.02 29.61
C ALA A 322 -49.81 38.62 29.28
N THR A 323 -48.99 37.58 29.35
CA THR A 323 -49.41 36.18 29.09
C THR A 323 -49.87 35.43 30.34
N GLY A 324 -49.68 35.98 31.55
CA GLY A 324 -50.10 35.41 32.82
C GLY A 324 -51.46 35.94 33.30
N SER A 325 -52.53 35.34 32.80
CA SER A 325 -53.80 35.19 33.56
C SER A 325 -53.74 33.86 34.32
N PRO A 326 -54.32 33.81 35.53
CA PRO A 326 -53.72 33.31 36.79
C PRO A 326 -53.28 31.84 36.82
#